data_AF-A0A957Z508-F1
#
_entry.id   AF-A0A957Z508-F1
#
_cell.length_a   1.000
_cell.length_b   1.000
_cell.length_c   1.000
_cell.angle_alpha   90.00
_cell.angle_beta   90.00
_cell.angle_gamma   90.00
#
_symmetry.space_group_name_H-M   'P 1'
#
loop_
_entity.id
_entity.type
_entity.pdbx_description
1 polymer ?
#
loop_
_entity_poly.entity_id
_entity_poly.type
_entity_poly.pdbx_seq_one_letter_code
_entity_poly.pdbx_strand_id
1 'polypeptide(L)'
;MRKHLAGLVLLCVLCWLPAPAFAQETPPSDGTIYLQTGAFDPLAAGAVTAAADAGAHASPYYLVQFTGPVQPLWLEQVTALGGEVVGYVPNDTHIVRMAPGTVAAVQSLPGVRWVGPFRPAYKVAPALVEAATAVTASAAAPVDLSVLAFPGESVQTLTAFLAAQGATVVEMGDSPIGPIVRAQAPLAVLPALAQQPAVSWVEPYIQPTTTNAEGRKVMGAEAVWQSFGYYGAGQIVAISDSGLSVQGALSADFAGRLIRAFAPSEMNLSSAQCKAKTTYTDLNGHGTHVAGSVLGSGARSGSNAATHSYTGSNAGTAPEARLVFMALNTDGSGGIQCIDVNGDFLAKGYQEGARISTNSWGASTNGGYSMLSSLVDDYIWRNKDYLVL
;
A
#
# COMPACT_ATOMS: atom_id res chain seq x y z
N MET A 1 75.07 -40.14 -2.04
CA MET A 1 74.81 -39.11 -3.07
C MET A 1 73.39 -39.26 -3.59
N ARG A 2 72.43 -38.50 -3.05
CA ARG A 2 71.11 -38.31 -3.68
C ARG A 2 70.57 -36.94 -3.26
N LYS A 3 70.12 -36.21 -4.27
CA LYS A 3 69.84 -34.78 -4.30
C LYS A 3 68.51 -34.45 -3.62
N HIS A 4 68.43 -33.22 -3.12
CA HIS A 4 67.24 -32.53 -2.61
C HIS A 4 66.05 -32.57 -3.58
N LEU A 5 64.85 -32.76 -3.04
CA LEU A 5 63.61 -32.28 -3.66
C LEU A 5 62.77 -31.62 -2.56
N ALA A 6 62.73 -30.29 -2.58
CA ALA A 6 61.80 -29.50 -1.79
C ALA A 6 60.45 -29.50 -2.52
N GLY A 7 59.41 -30.05 -1.89
CA GLY A 7 58.03 -30.00 -2.37
C GLY A 7 57.35 -28.73 -1.89
N LEU A 8 57.00 -27.87 -2.84
CA LEU A 8 56.24 -26.63 -2.66
C LEU A 8 54.78 -26.96 -2.29
N VAL A 9 54.30 -26.50 -1.13
CA VAL A 9 52.88 -26.55 -0.75
C VAL A 9 52.18 -25.37 -1.41
N LEU A 10 51.31 -25.64 -2.39
CA LEU A 10 50.47 -24.64 -3.03
C LEU A 10 49.19 -24.47 -2.19
N LEU A 11 49.11 -23.37 -1.44
CA LEU A 11 47.94 -22.98 -0.66
C LEU A 11 46.96 -22.25 -1.60
N CYS A 12 45.89 -22.91 -2.05
CA CYS A 12 44.81 -22.26 -2.80
C CYS A 12 43.97 -21.39 -1.85
N VAL A 13 44.23 -20.09 -1.83
CA VAL A 13 43.33 -19.08 -1.25
C VAL A 13 42.22 -18.82 -2.26
N LEU A 14 41.02 -19.34 -2.00
CA LEU A 14 39.80 -18.97 -2.73
C LEU A 14 39.36 -17.58 -2.27
N CYS A 15 39.69 -16.56 -3.06
CA CYS A 15 39.11 -15.23 -2.91
C CYS A 15 37.62 -15.26 -3.27
N TRP A 16 36.77 -15.09 -2.26
CA TRP A 16 35.35 -14.76 -2.46
C TRP A 16 35.26 -13.30 -2.92
N LEU A 17 35.07 -13.08 -4.22
CA LEU A 17 34.62 -11.79 -4.73
C LEU A 17 33.09 -11.76 -4.61
N PRO A 18 32.49 -10.72 -4.00
CA PRO A 18 31.04 -10.56 -4.04
C PRO A 18 30.62 -10.37 -5.51
N ALA A 19 29.59 -11.10 -5.93
CA ALA A 19 28.97 -10.88 -7.24
C ALA A 19 28.48 -9.42 -7.29
N PRO A 20 28.73 -8.68 -8.39
CA PRO A 20 28.12 -7.37 -8.55
C PRO A 20 26.61 -7.56 -8.61
N ALA A 21 25.90 -6.97 -7.65
CA ALA A 21 24.48 -6.74 -7.81
C ALA A 21 24.34 -5.84 -9.05
N PHE A 22 23.90 -6.42 -10.16
CA PHE A 22 23.44 -5.62 -11.29
C PHE A 22 22.20 -4.88 -10.82
N ALA A 23 22.38 -3.63 -10.39
CA ALA A 23 21.29 -2.68 -10.32
C ALA A 23 20.70 -2.63 -11.73
N GLN A 24 19.47 -3.10 -11.86
CA GLN A 24 18.70 -2.95 -13.09
C GLN A 24 18.62 -1.45 -13.34
N GLU A 25 19.28 -0.96 -14.40
CA GLU A 25 19.26 0.46 -14.76
C GLU A 25 17.79 0.85 -14.94
N THR A 26 17.27 1.63 -14.00
CA THR A 26 15.96 2.26 -14.15
C THR A 26 16.05 3.08 -15.44
N PRO A 27 15.14 2.88 -16.42
CA PRO A 27 15.17 3.67 -17.63
C PRO A 27 15.16 5.16 -17.26
N PRO A 28 15.91 6.02 -17.97
CA PRO A 28 15.93 7.45 -17.69
C PRO A 28 14.50 7.99 -17.66
N SER A 29 14.19 8.85 -16.69
CA SER A 29 12.89 9.50 -16.64
C SER A 29 12.66 10.30 -17.93
N ASP A 30 11.41 10.38 -18.39
CA ASP A 30 11.03 11.09 -19.62
C ASP A 30 11.16 12.62 -19.52
N GLY A 31 11.70 13.13 -18.40
CA GLY A 31 11.87 14.55 -18.12
C GLY A 31 10.58 15.25 -17.68
N THR A 32 9.44 14.57 -17.70
CA THR A 32 8.14 15.14 -17.33
C THR A 32 8.05 15.28 -15.81
N ILE A 33 7.75 16.47 -15.30
CA ILE A 33 7.42 16.68 -13.89
C ILE A 33 5.92 16.43 -13.71
N TYR A 34 5.58 15.48 -12.84
CA TYR A 34 4.19 15.15 -12.51
C TYR A 34 3.76 15.79 -11.19
N LEU A 35 2.75 16.65 -11.26
CA LEU A 35 2.11 17.29 -10.11
C LEU A 35 0.63 16.86 -10.06
N GLN A 36 -0.03 17.05 -8.92
CA GLN A 36 -1.48 16.83 -8.83
C GLN A 36 -2.29 17.67 -9.82
N THR A 37 -1.75 18.82 -10.25
CA THR A 37 -2.43 19.75 -11.16
C THR A 37 -2.13 19.50 -12.63
N GLY A 38 -1.26 18.54 -12.94
CA GLY A 38 -0.91 18.20 -14.32
C GLY A 38 0.56 17.82 -14.46
N ALA A 39 1.00 17.72 -15.71
CA ALA A 39 2.35 17.29 -16.04
C ALA A 39 2.97 18.24 -17.08
N PHE A 40 4.27 18.51 -16.97
CA PHE A 40 5.00 19.32 -17.94
C PHE A 40 6.48 18.93 -18.00
N ASP A 41 7.10 19.02 -19.18
CA ASP A 41 8.56 18.98 -19.30
C ASP A 41 9.09 20.42 -19.25
N PRO A 42 9.89 20.81 -18.24
CA PRO A 42 10.40 22.17 -18.12
C PRO A 42 11.28 22.65 -19.28
N LEU A 43 11.82 21.74 -20.09
CA LEU A 43 12.67 22.06 -21.25
C LEU A 43 11.90 22.04 -22.59
N ALA A 44 10.63 21.63 -22.60
CA ALA A 44 9.81 21.64 -23.80
C ALA A 44 9.33 23.06 -24.15
N ALA A 45 9.23 23.36 -25.46
CA ALA A 45 8.76 24.66 -25.93
C ALA A 45 7.31 24.91 -25.48
N GLY A 46 7.06 26.03 -24.78
CA GLY A 46 5.73 26.42 -24.31
C GLY A 46 5.25 25.77 -23.01
N ALA A 47 6.12 25.04 -22.29
CA ALA A 47 5.79 24.31 -21.05
C ALA A 47 5.28 25.17 -19.89
N VAL A 48 5.41 26.50 -20.00
CA VAL A 48 4.84 27.46 -19.06
C VAL A 48 3.52 27.99 -19.63
N THR A 49 2.47 27.18 -19.66
CA THR A 49 1.16 27.63 -20.15
C THR A 49 0.49 28.58 -19.13
N ALA A 50 0.28 29.82 -19.57
CA ALA A 50 -0.78 30.83 -19.29
C ALA A 50 -1.43 31.02 -17.89
N ALA A 51 -1.47 30.03 -16.99
CA ALA A 51 -1.83 30.24 -15.58
C ALA A 51 -0.65 30.77 -14.73
N ALA A 52 0.46 31.07 -15.40
CA ALA A 52 1.81 31.20 -14.86
C ALA A 52 2.21 32.59 -14.32
N ASP A 53 1.50 33.66 -14.66
CA ASP A 53 1.99 35.04 -14.43
C ASP A 53 1.20 35.85 -13.39
N ALA A 54 0.13 35.32 -12.81
CA ALA A 54 -0.63 36.05 -11.78
C ALA A 54 -0.11 35.76 -10.37
N GLY A 55 0.94 36.49 -9.96
CA GLY A 55 1.29 36.67 -8.55
C GLY A 55 2.34 35.72 -7.99
N ALA A 56 3.55 35.75 -8.54
CA ALA A 56 4.72 35.18 -7.89
C ALA A 56 5.05 35.98 -6.60
N HIS A 57 4.43 35.62 -5.48
CA HIS A 57 5.05 35.91 -4.19
C HIS A 57 6.36 35.12 -4.09
N ALA A 58 7.37 35.70 -3.43
CA ALA A 58 8.65 35.05 -3.20
C ALA A 58 8.48 33.82 -2.28
N SER A 59 8.14 32.68 -2.87
CA SER A 59 8.20 31.38 -2.21
C SER A 59 9.66 30.96 -2.09
N PRO A 60 10.14 30.52 -0.90
CA PRO A 60 11.49 29.98 -0.76
C PRO A 60 11.61 28.55 -1.32
N TYR A 61 10.54 27.98 -1.88
CA TYR A 61 10.49 26.60 -2.37
C TYR A 61 10.64 26.52 -3.88
N TYR A 62 11.51 25.62 -4.34
CA TYR A 62 11.86 25.41 -5.74
C TYR A 62 11.78 23.93 -6.08
N LEU A 63 11.41 23.63 -7.33
CA LEU A 63 11.60 22.31 -7.92
C LEU A 63 13.03 22.22 -8.46
N VAL A 64 13.75 21.17 -8.09
CA VAL A 64 15.07 20.82 -8.61
C VAL A 64 14.96 19.43 -9.24
N GLN A 65 15.00 19.38 -10.57
CA GLN A 65 14.97 18.15 -11.34
C GLN A 65 16.41 17.74 -11.69
N PHE A 66 16.75 16.49 -11.42
CA PHE A 66 18.05 15.91 -11.73
C PHE A 66 18.05 15.21 -13.09
N THR A 67 19.23 14.91 -13.63
CA THR A 67 19.38 14.29 -14.97
C THR A 67 19.08 12.78 -15.01
N GLY A 68 18.72 12.18 -13.88
CA GLY A 68 18.42 10.76 -13.73
C GLY A 68 18.25 10.38 -12.26
N PRO A 69 18.25 9.06 -11.92
CA PRO A 69 18.07 8.60 -10.54
C PRO A 69 18.97 9.36 -9.56
N VAL A 70 18.34 10.03 -8.60
CA VAL A 70 18.99 11.00 -7.73
C VAL A 70 20.06 10.33 -6.87
N GLN A 71 21.31 10.77 -7.03
CA GLN A 71 22.44 10.26 -6.25
C GLN A 71 22.55 11.00 -4.90
N PRO A 72 22.95 10.33 -3.81
CA PRO A 72 23.16 10.97 -2.52
C PRO A 72 24.09 12.19 -2.59
N LEU A 73 25.17 12.10 -3.38
CA LEU A 73 26.12 13.19 -3.59
C LEU A 73 25.47 14.45 -4.18
N TRP A 74 24.47 14.31 -5.06
CA TRP A 74 23.80 15.47 -5.64
C TRP A 74 22.96 16.22 -4.61
N LEU A 75 22.29 15.48 -3.73
CA LEU A 75 21.54 16.09 -2.63
C LEU A 75 22.50 16.77 -1.63
N GLU A 76 23.63 16.13 -1.30
CA GLU A 76 24.67 16.74 -0.47
C GLU A 76 25.22 18.04 -1.07
N GLN A 77 25.41 18.10 -2.40
CA GLN A 77 25.83 19.32 -3.10
C GLN A 77 24.79 20.43 -3.01
N VAL A 78 23.50 20.10 -3.15
CA VAL A 78 22.40 21.06 -2.96
C VAL A 78 22.42 21.60 -1.53
N THR A 79 22.61 20.73 -0.53
CA THR A 79 22.70 21.12 0.88
C THR A 79 23.94 21.95 1.19
N ALA A 80 25.09 21.63 0.60
CA ALA A 80 26.30 22.42 0.75
C ALA A 80 26.15 23.85 0.22
N LEU A 81 25.27 24.07 -0.76
CA LEU A 81 24.92 25.39 -1.29
C LEU A 81 23.82 26.12 -0.47
N GLY A 82 23.33 25.51 0.60
CA GLY A 82 22.29 26.06 1.48
C GLY A 82 20.86 25.69 1.10
N GLY A 83 20.67 24.65 0.28
CA GLY A 83 19.35 24.09 -0.02
C GLY A 83 18.92 23.00 0.97
N GLU A 84 17.67 23.04 1.40
CA GLU A 84 17.05 22.01 2.24
C GLU A 84 16.05 21.21 1.41
N VAL A 85 16.25 19.89 1.30
CA VAL A 85 15.35 19.01 0.55
C VAL A 85 14.15 18.67 1.43
N VAL A 86 12.97 19.15 1.04
CA VAL A 86 11.74 19.07 1.86
C VAL A 86 10.66 18.17 1.26
N GLY A 87 10.86 17.67 0.04
CA GLY A 87 9.89 16.79 -0.61
C GLY A 87 10.42 16.15 -1.88
N TYR A 88 9.72 15.11 -2.33
CA TYR A 88 9.95 14.45 -3.59
C TYR A 88 8.77 14.68 -4.52
N VAL A 89 9.06 14.87 -5.80
CA VAL A 89 8.11 14.92 -6.91
C VAL A 89 8.59 13.87 -7.93
N PRO A 90 7.70 13.08 -8.55
CA PRO A 90 8.09 12.05 -9.51
C PRO A 90 9.06 12.55 -10.58
N ASN A 91 9.80 11.61 -11.17
CA ASN A 91 10.82 11.84 -12.19
C ASN A 91 11.97 12.73 -11.70
N ASP A 92 12.70 12.16 -10.75
CA ASP A 92 13.97 12.69 -10.25
C ASP A 92 13.91 14.15 -9.82
N THR A 93 12.77 14.58 -9.28
CA THR A 93 12.51 15.97 -8.91
C THR A 93 12.35 16.09 -7.40
N HIS A 94 12.97 17.10 -6.82
CA HIS A 94 12.82 17.41 -5.40
C HIS A 94 12.30 18.81 -5.19
N ILE A 95 11.50 18.98 -4.13
CA ILE A 95 11.19 20.31 -3.61
C ILE A 95 12.30 20.69 -2.66
N VAL A 96 12.95 21.81 -2.94
CA VAL A 96 14.07 22.35 -2.18
C VAL A 96 13.72 23.73 -1.66
N ARG A 97 13.82 23.92 -0.34
CA ARG A 97 13.78 25.24 0.28
C ARG A 97 15.16 25.87 0.17
N MET A 98 15.26 27.02 -0.48
CA MET A 98 16.53 27.75 -0.62
C MET A 98 16.32 29.25 -0.82
N ALA A 99 17.34 30.03 -0.52
CA ALA A 99 17.33 31.47 -0.81
C ALA A 99 17.33 31.72 -2.33
N PRO A 100 16.69 32.78 -2.85
CA PRO A 100 16.72 33.11 -4.27
C PRO A 100 18.13 33.24 -4.85
N GLY A 101 19.11 33.70 -4.06
CA GLY A 101 20.51 33.80 -4.47
C GLY A 101 21.22 32.45 -4.67
N THR A 102 20.67 31.35 -4.13
CA THR A 102 21.23 30.00 -4.23
C THR A 102 20.82 29.28 -5.53
N VAL A 103 19.72 29.70 -6.16
CA VAL A 103 19.09 29.04 -7.31
C VAL A 103 20.07 28.82 -8.47
N ALA A 104 20.81 29.87 -8.85
CA ALA A 104 21.76 29.80 -9.97
C ALA A 104 22.92 28.84 -9.69
N ALA A 105 23.40 28.78 -8.44
CA ALA A 105 24.46 27.85 -8.05
C ALA A 105 23.97 26.40 -8.12
N VAL A 106 22.76 26.12 -7.62
CA VAL A 106 22.15 24.78 -7.71
C VAL A 106 21.89 24.37 -9.15
N GLN A 107 21.36 25.26 -9.99
CA GLN A 107 21.15 25.01 -11.42
C GLN A 107 22.45 24.69 -12.18
N SER A 108 23.59 25.18 -11.70
CA SER A 108 24.91 24.94 -12.31
C SER A 108 25.55 23.59 -11.94
N LEU A 109 24.95 22.84 -10.99
CA LEU A 109 25.46 21.52 -10.61
C LEU A 109 25.35 20.54 -11.79
N PRO A 110 26.38 19.72 -12.07
CA PRO A 110 26.37 18.81 -13.23
C PRO A 110 25.22 17.80 -13.25
N GLY A 111 24.70 17.40 -12.08
CA GLY A 111 23.58 16.46 -11.97
C GLY A 111 22.19 17.10 -12.09
N VAL A 112 22.09 18.43 -12.20
CA VAL A 112 20.81 19.16 -12.24
C VAL A 112 20.39 19.42 -13.68
N ARG A 113 19.20 18.93 -14.05
CA ARG A 113 18.57 19.15 -15.35
C ARG A 113 17.87 20.52 -15.40
N TRP A 114 17.14 20.87 -14.35
CA TRP A 114 16.32 22.08 -14.31
C TRP A 114 15.98 22.52 -12.89
N VAL A 115 15.85 23.83 -12.68
CA VAL A 115 15.39 24.46 -11.45
C VAL A 115 14.33 25.51 -11.77
N GLY A 116 13.23 25.50 -11.02
CA GLY A 116 12.21 26.54 -11.11
C GLY A 116 11.38 26.70 -9.85
N PRO A 117 10.62 27.80 -9.71
CA PRO A 117 9.86 28.06 -8.50
C PRO A 117 8.73 27.04 -8.31
N PHE A 118 8.49 26.64 -7.06
CA PHE A 118 7.29 25.90 -6.70
C PHE A 118 6.12 26.89 -6.55
N ARG A 119 5.19 26.84 -7.51
CA ARG A 119 4.17 27.88 -7.71
C ARG A 119 2.89 27.61 -6.92
N PRO A 120 2.13 28.66 -6.57
CA PRO A 120 0.78 28.55 -6.00
C PRO A 120 -0.14 27.58 -6.76
N ALA A 121 -0.09 27.62 -8.09
CA ALA A 121 -0.92 26.78 -8.97
C ALA A 121 -0.64 25.27 -8.87
N TYR A 122 0.40 24.84 -8.16
CA TYR A 122 0.74 23.42 -7.98
C TYR A 122 0.14 22.81 -6.72
N LYS A 123 -0.41 23.65 -5.83
CA LYS A 123 -0.79 23.25 -4.46
C LYS A 123 -2.22 22.77 -4.32
N VAL A 124 -3.14 23.21 -5.18
CA VAL A 124 -4.58 22.96 -5.03
C VAL A 124 -5.06 21.92 -6.01
N ALA A 125 -5.65 20.83 -5.51
CA ALA A 125 -6.19 19.76 -6.33
C ALA A 125 -7.21 20.28 -7.37
N PRO A 126 -7.16 19.81 -8.64
CA PRO A 126 -8.07 20.24 -9.70
C PRO A 126 -9.56 20.15 -9.33
N ALA A 127 -9.98 19.10 -8.62
CA ALA A 127 -11.36 18.92 -8.19
C ALA A 127 -11.89 20.08 -7.32
N LEU A 128 -11.02 20.71 -6.52
CA LEU A 128 -11.39 21.88 -5.71
C LEU A 128 -11.54 23.14 -6.57
N VAL A 129 -10.68 23.29 -7.59
CA VAL A 129 -10.76 24.40 -8.56
C VAL A 129 -12.03 24.27 -9.40
N GLU A 130 -12.32 23.08 -9.91
CA GLU A 130 -13.53 22.76 -10.66
C GLU A 130 -14.78 23.06 -9.83
N ALA A 131 -14.83 22.58 -8.58
CA ALA A 131 -15.92 22.87 -7.65
C ALA A 131 -16.09 24.38 -7.41
N ALA A 132 -14.99 25.13 -7.25
CA ALA A 132 -15.04 26.58 -7.08
C ALA A 132 -15.55 27.32 -8.33
N THR A 133 -15.24 26.82 -9.54
CA THR A 133 -15.73 27.41 -10.80
C THR A 133 -17.18 27.05 -11.12
N ALA A 134 -17.66 25.87 -10.71
CA ALA A 134 -19.02 25.42 -10.96
C ALA A 134 -20.05 26.11 -10.05
N VAL A 135 -19.62 26.60 -8.89
CA VAL A 135 -20.48 27.34 -7.95
C VAL A 135 -20.59 28.79 -8.40
N THR A 136 -21.78 29.23 -8.80
CA THR A 136 -22.10 30.66 -8.92
C THR A 136 -22.05 31.29 -7.53
N ALA A 137 -20.93 31.92 -7.18
CA ALA A 137 -20.58 32.88 -6.09
C ALA A 137 -21.46 33.09 -4.81
N SER A 138 -22.52 32.34 -4.55
CA SER A 138 -23.37 32.44 -3.37
C SER A 138 -23.45 31.08 -2.66
N ALA A 139 -22.80 31.01 -1.51
CA ALA A 139 -22.99 30.04 -0.43
C ALA A 139 -22.94 28.55 -0.84
N ALA A 140 -21.86 28.10 -1.49
CA ALA A 140 -21.54 26.67 -1.42
C ALA A 140 -21.29 26.28 0.05
N ALA A 141 -21.84 25.12 0.44
CA ALA A 141 -21.55 24.52 1.72
C ALA A 141 -20.02 24.38 1.92
N PRO A 142 -19.51 24.51 3.16
CA PRO A 142 -18.12 24.20 3.45
C PRO A 142 -17.73 22.82 2.91
N VAL A 143 -16.54 22.73 2.34
CA VAL A 143 -15.94 21.47 1.90
C VAL A 143 -14.93 21.00 2.93
N ASP A 144 -14.83 19.68 3.11
CA ASP A 144 -13.78 19.09 3.93
C ASP A 144 -12.46 19.07 3.14
N LEU A 145 -11.42 19.64 3.71
CA LEU A 145 -10.09 19.78 3.11
C LEU A 145 -9.05 19.06 3.95
N SER A 146 -8.06 18.46 3.28
CA SER A 146 -6.75 18.14 3.84
C SER A 146 -5.76 19.19 3.36
N VAL A 147 -5.07 19.86 4.28
CA VAL A 147 -4.05 20.89 4.00
C VAL A 147 -2.72 20.47 4.61
N LEU A 148 -1.69 20.37 3.79
CA LEU A 148 -0.32 20.05 4.19
C LEU A 148 0.56 21.29 4.07
N ALA A 149 1.38 21.53 5.08
CA ALA A 149 2.51 22.46 5.01
C ALA A 149 3.83 21.71 4.81
N PHE A 150 4.85 22.43 4.33
CA PHE A 150 6.20 21.89 4.22
C PHE A 150 6.76 21.44 5.58
N PRO A 151 7.62 20.42 5.61
CA PRO A 151 8.40 20.07 6.80
C PRO A 151 9.10 21.29 7.43
N GLY A 152 9.09 21.36 8.75
CA GLY A 152 9.67 22.47 9.52
C GLY A 152 8.75 23.69 9.70
N GLU A 153 7.61 23.74 9.03
CA GLU A 153 6.55 24.72 9.32
C GLU A 153 5.78 24.35 10.60
N SER A 154 5.00 25.28 11.16
CA SER A 154 4.21 25.04 12.38
C SER A 154 2.76 24.67 12.07
N VAL A 155 2.30 23.54 12.62
CA VAL A 155 0.88 23.16 12.57
C VAL A 155 -0.02 24.23 13.21
N GLN A 156 0.42 24.88 14.30
CA GLN A 156 -0.35 25.94 14.95
C GLN A 156 -0.48 27.18 14.07
N THR A 157 0.58 27.57 13.36
CA THR A 157 0.54 28.68 12.41
C THR A 157 -0.39 28.36 11.23
N LEU A 158 -0.34 27.14 10.70
CA LEU A 158 -1.24 26.71 9.62
C LEU A 158 -2.71 26.71 10.07
N THR A 159 -2.99 26.16 11.25
CA THR A 159 -4.33 26.16 11.87
C THR A 159 -4.86 27.58 12.09
N ALA A 160 -4.04 28.49 12.63
CA ALA A 160 -4.42 29.88 12.85
C ALA A 160 -4.70 30.61 11.52
N PHE A 161 -3.89 30.35 10.48
CA PHE A 161 -4.14 30.87 9.14
C PHE A 161 -5.48 30.39 8.59
N LEU A 162 -5.76 29.08 8.66
CA LEU A 162 -7.03 28.49 8.19
C LEU A 162 -8.24 29.06 8.94
N ALA A 163 -8.16 29.19 10.27
CA ALA A 163 -9.22 29.78 11.09
C ALA A 163 -9.50 31.24 10.70
N ALA A 164 -8.46 32.03 10.41
CA ALA A 164 -8.60 33.41 9.94
C ALA A 164 -9.27 33.52 8.56
N GLN A 165 -9.25 32.44 7.77
CA GLN A 165 -9.97 32.34 6.49
C GLN A 165 -11.39 31.77 6.64
N GLY A 166 -11.89 31.62 7.87
CA GLY A 166 -13.23 31.09 8.14
C GLY A 166 -13.33 29.56 8.07
N ALA A 167 -12.21 28.84 8.12
CA ALA A 167 -12.23 27.39 8.22
C ALA A 167 -12.49 26.93 9.66
N THR A 168 -13.26 25.86 9.81
CA THR A 168 -13.42 25.13 11.08
C THR A 168 -12.48 23.92 11.07
N VAL A 169 -11.50 23.94 11.97
CA VAL A 169 -10.51 22.86 12.07
C VAL A 169 -11.16 21.63 12.72
N VAL A 170 -11.06 20.49 12.04
CA VAL A 170 -11.60 19.20 12.50
C VAL A 170 -10.50 18.36 13.16
N GLU A 171 -9.30 18.37 12.58
CA GLU A 171 -8.14 17.59 13.06
C GLU A 171 -6.85 18.29 12.64
N MET A 172 -5.80 18.16 13.45
CA MET A 172 -4.46 18.67 13.12
C MET A 172 -3.38 17.81 13.76
N GLY A 173 -2.21 17.74 13.13
CA GLY A 173 -1.06 17.03 13.68
C GLY A 173 0.20 17.20 12.83
N ASP A 174 1.33 16.79 13.39
CA ASP A 174 2.60 16.70 12.67
C ASP A 174 2.75 15.29 12.09
N SER A 175 3.17 15.21 10.82
CA SER A 175 3.47 13.95 10.14
C SER A 175 4.91 13.95 9.63
N PRO A 176 5.48 12.79 9.25
CA PRO A 176 6.81 12.72 8.65
C PRO A 176 6.97 13.55 7.36
N ILE A 177 5.87 13.89 6.68
CA ILE A 177 5.86 14.69 5.45
C ILE A 177 5.49 16.17 5.69
N GLY A 178 5.28 16.56 6.95
CA GLY A 178 4.98 17.93 7.35
C GLY A 178 3.70 18.06 8.19
N PRO A 179 3.40 19.27 8.69
CA PRO A 179 2.16 19.57 9.40
C PRO A 179 0.93 19.39 8.52
N ILE A 180 -0.07 18.68 9.03
CA ILE A 180 -1.35 18.44 8.34
C ILE A 180 -2.53 18.97 9.16
N VAL A 181 -3.48 19.59 8.48
CA VAL A 181 -4.75 20.05 9.06
C VAL A 181 -5.91 19.56 8.20
N ARG A 182 -6.88 18.89 8.81
CA ARG A 182 -8.20 18.66 8.23
C ARG A 182 -9.14 19.76 8.70
N ALA A 183 -9.79 20.45 7.77
CA ALA A 183 -10.71 21.53 8.10
C ALA A 183 -11.91 21.57 7.16
N GLN A 184 -13.06 22.03 7.67
CA GLN A 184 -14.19 22.41 6.83
C GLN A 184 -14.04 23.88 6.46
N ALA A 185 -14.02 24.21 5.17
CA ALA A 185 -13.78 25.59 4.74
C ALA A 185 -14.63 25.97 3.52
N PRO A 186 -15.00 27.26 3.35
CA PRO A 186 -15.60 27.72 2.12
C PRO A 186 -14.59 27.63 0.96
N LEU A 187 -15.02 27.27 -0.25
CA LEU A 187 -14.16 27.22 -1.44
C LEU A 187 -13.46 28.56 -1.75
N ALA A 188 -13.97 29.68 -1.23
CA ALA A 188 -13.34 31.00 -1.32
C ALA A 188 -11.94 31.07 -0.64
N VAL A 189 -11.58 30.10 0.21
CA VAL A 189 -10.26 30.03 0.86
C VAL A 189 -9.14 29.59 -0.09
N LEU A 190 -9.47 28.91 -1.20
CA LEU A 190 -8.48 28.25 -2.05
C LEU A 190 -7.41 29.20 -2.63
N PRO A 191 -7.74 30.43 -3.10
CA PRO A 191 -6.71 31.37 -3.56
C PRO A 191 -5.75 31.77 -2.43
N ALA A 192 -6.24 31.97 -1.21
CA ALA A 192 -5.40 32.32 -0.06
C ALA A 192 -4.47 31.15 0.32
N LEU A 193 -4.96 29.91 0.29
CA LEU A 193 -4.16 28.71 0.53
C LEU A 193 -3.08 28.52 -0.53
N ALA A 194 -3.41 28.70 -1.82
CA ALA A 194 -2.44 28.61 -2.89
C ALA A 194 -1.28 29.62 -2.68
N GLN A 195 -1.60 30.83 -2.23
CA GLN A 195 -0.63 31.89 -2.03
C GLN A 195 0.18 31.78 -0.72
N GLN A 196 -0.28 31.00 0.26
CA GLN A 196 0.43 30.80 1.54
C GLN A 196 1.76 30.06 1.31
N PRO A 197 2.95 30.68 1.54
CA PRO A 197 4.23 30.03 1.24
C PRO A 197 4.47 28.71 1.99
N ALA A 198 3.98 28.59 3.22
CA ALA A 198 4.12 27.37 4.03
C ALA A 198 3.35 26.17 3.48
N VAL A 199 2.26 26.40 2.73
CA VAL A 199 1.39 25.33 2.21
C VAL A 199 2.06 24.65 1.02
N SER A 200 2.10 23.32 1.04
CA SER A 200 2.63 22.46 -0.01
C SER A 200 1.54 21.75 -0.81
N TRP A 201 0.41 21.42 -0.16
CA TRP A 201 -0.66 20.62 -0.75
C TRP A 201 -2.03 20.94 -0.14
N VAL A 202 -3.08 20.91 -0.97
CA VAL A 202 -4.48 21.10 -0.61
C VAL A 202 -5.34 20.18 -1.46
N GLU A 203 -6.10 19.31 -0.82
CA GLU A 203 -7.02 18.38 -1.48
C GLU A 203 -8.34 18.24 -0.71
N PRO A 204 -9.41 17.72 -1.34
CA PRO A 204 -10.60 17.31 -0.61
C PRO A 204 -10.25 16.19 0.37
N TYR A 205 -10.72 16.28 1.61
CA TYR A 205 -10.69 15.13 2.50
C TYR A 205 -11.80 14.17 2.10
N ILE A 206 -11.42 12.94 1.74
CA ILE A 206 -12.36 11.85 1.47
C ILE A 206 -12.34 10.92 2.66
N GLN A 207 -13.46 10.79 3.35
CA GLN A 207 -13.57 9.88 4.48
C GLN A 207 -13.29 8.44 4.03
N PRO A 208 -12.26 7.76 4.59
CA PRO A 208 -12.01 6.36 4.29
C PRO A 208 -13.21 5.51 4.68
N THR A 209 -13.59 4.57 3.81
CA THR A 209 -14.62 3.57 4.09
C THR A 209 -14.02 2.17 3.98
N THR A 210 -14.69 1.16 4.51
CA THR A 210 -14.24 -0.23 4.39
C THR A 210 -14.43 -0.72 2.96
N THR A 211 -13.34 -1.05 2.25
CA THR A 211 -13.35 -1.37 0.82
C THR A 211 -12.94 -2.81 0.50
N ASN A 212 -13.01 -3.75 1.45
CA ASN A 212 -12.61 -5.13 1.17
C ASN A 212 -13.40 -5.77 0.01
N ALA A 213 -14.67 -5.37 -0.18
CA ALA A 213 -15.49 -5.79 -1.33
C ALA A 213 -14.95 -5.31 -2.69
N GLU A 214 -14.16 -4.23 -2.71
CA GLU A 214 -13.49 -3.70 -3.90
C GLU A 214 -12.19 -4.44 -4.23
N GLY A 215 -11.54 -5.07 -3.24
CA GLY A 215 -10.27 -5.79 -3.44
C GLY A 215 -10.37 -6.84 -4.55
N ARG A 216 -11.50 -7.53 -4.61
CA ARG A 216 -11.87 -8.48 -5.67
C ARG A 216 -11.95 -7.83 -7.07
N LYS A 217 -12.41 -6.58 -7.16
CA LYS A 217 -12.46 -5.81 -8.42
C LYS A 217 -11.07 -5.36 -8.84
N VAL A 218 -10.27 -4.87 -7.89
CA VAL A 218 -8.90 -4.42 -8.12
C VAL A 218 -8.02 -5.56 -8.65
N MET A 219 -8.17 -6.78 -8.14
CA MET A 219 -7.46 -7.96 -8.66
C MET A 219 -7.99 -8.48 -10.01
N GLY A 220 -9.07 -7.91 -10.55
CA GLY A 220 -9.63 -8.30 -11.83
C GLY A 220 -10.51 -9.57 -11.82
N ALA A 221 -10.98 -10.03 -10.66
CA ALA A 221 -11.79 -11.24 -10.59
C ALA A 221 -13.15 -11.08 -11.32
N GLU A 222 -13.73 -9.88 -11.34
CA GLU A 222 -14.96 -9.63 -12.13
C GLU A 222 -14.74 -9.78 -13.62
N ALA A 223 -13.56 -9.44 -14.13
CA ALA A 223 -13.23 -9.65 -15.53
C ALA A 223 -13.21 -11.14 -15.87
N VAL A 224 -12.71 -11.99 -14.95
CA VAL A 224 -12.73 -13.46 -15.11
C VAL A 224 -14.17 -13.98 -15.11
N TRP A 225 -15.01 -13.49 -14.20
CA TRP A 225 -16.44 -13.85 -14.16
C TRP A 225 -17.16 -13.48 -15.46
N GLN A 226 -16.98 -12.24 -15.94
CA GLN A 226 -17.67 -11.73 -17.12
C GLN A 226 -17.18 -12.40 -18.41
N SER A 227 -15.87 -12.68 -18.50
CA SER A 227 -15.26 -13.21 -19.72
C SER A 227 -15.40 -14.73 -19.83
N PHE A 228 -15.38 -15.45 -18.70
CA PHE A 228 -15.28 -16.91 -18.70
C PHE A 228 -16.39 -17.61 -17.91
N GLY A 229 -17.17 -16.90 -17.10
CA GLY A 229 -18.18 -17.52 -16.23
C GLY A 229 -17.58 -18.40 -15.14
N TYR A 230 -16.35 -18.11 -14.71
CA TYR A 230 -15.66 -18.91 -13.68
C TYR A 230 -15.83 -18.30 -12.29
N TYR A 231 -16.71 -18.90 -11.50
CA TYR A 231 -17.02 -18.48 -10.12
C TYR A 231 -16.41 -19.39 -9.04
N GLY A 232 -15.57 -20.35 -9.45
CA GLY A 232 -14.95 -21.33 -8.56
C GLY A 232 -15.74 -22.62 -8.35
N ALA A 233 -16.84 -22.83 -9.09
CA ALA A 233 -17.59 -24.09 -9.04
C ALA A 233 -16.68 -25.31 -9.28
N GLY A 234 -16.85 -26.35 -8.46
CA GLY A 234 -16.03 -27.56 -8.50
C GLY A 234 -14.68 -27.44 -7.78
N GLN A 235 -14.27 -26.24 -7.36
CA GLN A 235 -13.06 -26.05 -6.56
C GLN A 235 -13.35 -26.21 -5.07
N ILE A 236 -12.37 -26.76 -4.35
CA ILE A 236 -12.38 -26.87 -2.89
C ILE A 236 -11.16 -26.12 -2.37
N VAL A 237 -11.38 -25.11 -1.53
CA VAL A 237 -10.33 -24.30 -0.91
C VAL A 237 -10.24 -24.62 0.58
N ALA A 238 -9.03 -24.94 1.04
CA ALA A 238 -8.70 -25.16 2.43
C ALA A 238 -8.16 -23.87 3.08
N ILE A 239 -8.78 -23.40 4.16
CA ILE A 239 -8.38 -22.19 4.85
C ILE A 239 -7.93 -22.55 6.26
N SER A 240 -6.72 -22.16 6.63
CA SER A 240 -6.16 -22.41 7.98
C SER A 240 -5.94 -21.08 8.68
N ASP A 241 -6.79 -20.74 9.66
CA ASP A 241 -6.85 -19.38 10.21
C ASP A 241 -7.49 -19.33 11.62
N SER A 242 -7.93 -18.18 12.11
CA SER A 242 -8.37 -17.93 13.49
C SER A 242 -9.71 -18.55 13.91
N GLY A 243 -10.25 -19.44 13.08
CA GLY A 243 -11.58 -19.99 13.23
C GLY A 243 -12.54 -19.52 12.14
N LEU A 244 -13.70 -20.15 12.08
CA LEU A 244 -14.79 -19.85 11.17
C LEU A 244 -16.07 -19.63 11.97
N SER A 245 -16.89 -18.65 11.55
CA SER A 245 -18.21 -18.35 12.14
C SER A 245 -18.14 -17.51 13.41
N VAL A 246 -18.05 -16.19 13.25
CA VAL A 246 -18.21 -15.23 14.35
C VAL A 246 -19.55 -15.47 15.04
N GLN A 247 -19.53 -15.60 16.38
CA GLN A 247 -20.70 -15.90 17.23
C GLN A 247 -21.24 -17.36 17.15
N GLY A 248 -20.46 -18.30 16.60
CA GLY A 248 -20.73 -19.74 16.72
C GLY A 248 -21.81 -20.30 15.79
N ALA A 249 -22.45 -19.46 14.97
CA ALA A 249 -23.35 -19.89 13.90
C ALA A 249 -22.70 -19.65 12.53
N LEU A 250 -22.71 -20.68 11.68
CA LEU A 250 -22.14 -20.58 10.33
C LEU A 250 -22.83 -19.45 9.54
N SER A 251 -22.03 -18.55 8.97
CA SER A 251 -22.55 -17.48 8.12
C SER A 251 -23.34 -18.07 6.94
N ALA A 252 -24.45 -17.40 6.59
CA ALA A 252 -25.22 -17.72 5.39
C ALA A 252 -24.36 -17.71 4.12
N ASP A 253 -23.26 -16.96 4.14
CA ASP A 253 -22.32 -16.92 3.04
C ASP A 253 -21.63 -18.25 2.77
N PHE A 254 -21.55 -19.17 3.73
CA PHE A 254 -20.91 -20.49 3.56
C PHE A 254 -21.92 -21.65 3.58
N ALA A 255 -23.20 -21.35 3.78
CA ALA A 255 -24.26 -22.35 3.91
C ALA A 255 -24.31 -23.26 2.67
N GLY A 256 -24.34 -24.57 2.90
CA GLY A 256 -24.34 -25.58 1.83
C GLY A 256 -22.99 -25.78 1.11
N ARG A 257 -21.96 -24.99 1.43
CA ARG A 257 -20.63 -25.06 0.78
C ARG A 257 -19.48 -25.40 1.72
N LEU A 258 -19.69 -25.34 3.03
CA LEU A 258 -18.76 -25.91 4.01
C LEU A 258 -18.76 -27.44 3.91
N ILE A 259 -17.61 -28.01 3.53
CA ILE A 259 -17.36 -29.46 3.54
C ILE A 259 -17.08 -29.92 4.97
N ARG A 260 -16.10 -29.28 5.62
CA ARG A 260 -15.69 -29.60 6.99
C ARG A 260 -14.97 -28.41 7.62
N ALA A 261 -15.16 -28.21 8.93
CA ALA A 261 -14.38 -27.29 9.74
C ALA A 261 -13.79 -28.03 10.96
N PHE A 262 -12.47 -28.09 11.06
CA PHE A 262 -11.76 -28.76 12.15
C PHE A 262 -11.52 -27.81 13.32
N ALA A 263 -11.87 -28.24 14.53
CA ALA A 263 -11.36 -27.64 15.74
C ALA A 263 -9.87 -28.02 15.97
N PRO A 264 -9.10 -27.24 16.74
CA PRO A 264 -7.72 -27.61 17.08
C PRO A 264 -7.57 -29.01 17.68
N SER A 265 -8.52 -29.43 18.52
CA SER A 265 -8.54 -30.78 19.13
C SER A 265 -8.64 -31.95 18.13
N GLU A 266 -9.01 -31.67 16.88
CA GLU A 266 -9.19 -32.68 15.82
C GLU A 266 -7.96 -32.78 14.90
N MET A 267 -6.96 -31.93 15.13
CA MET A 267 -5.66 -31.95 14.47
C MET A 267 -4.64 -32.66 15.36
N ASN A 268 -3.62 -33.24 14.71
CA ASN A 268 -2.51 -33.89 15.37
C ASN A 268 -1.59 -32.84 16.02
N LEU A 269 -1.93 -32.40 17.23
CA LEU A 269 -1.19 -31.36 17.95
C LEU A 269 -0.51 -31.93 19.21
N SER A 270 0.76 -31.58 19.41
CA SER A 270 1.52 -31.92 20.62
C SER A 270 1.03 -31.14 21.84
N SER A 271 0.70 -29.85 21.68
CA SER A 271 0.23 -28.96 22.75
C SER A 271 -1.07 -29.45 23.40
N ALA A 272 -1.04 -29.64 24.72
CA ALA A 272 -2.23 -29.96 25.51
C ALA A 272 -3.25 -28.81 25.51
N GLN A 273 -2.79 -27.55 25.53
CA GLN A 273 -3.67 -26.39 25.47
C GLN A 273 -4.45 -26.33 24.15
N CYS A 274 -3.80 -26.62 23.02
CA CYS A 274 -4.50 -26.67 21.74
C CYS A 274 -5.42 -27.88 21.63
N LYS A 275 -5.03 -29.04 22.14
CA LYS A 275 -5.91 -30.22 22.19
C LYS A 275 -7.17 -30.02 23.03
N ALA A 276 -7.17 -29.08 23.98
CA ALA A 276 -8.35 -28.75 24.77
C ALA A 276 -9.36 -27.85 24.02
N LYS A 277 -9.01 -27.29 22.85
CA LYS A 277 -9.88 -26.40 22.07
C LYS A 277 -10.75 -27.23 21.11
N THR A 278 -12.03 -27.37 21.45
CA THR A 278 -12.98 -28.30 20.81
C THR A 278 -13.96 -27.65 19.83
N THR A 279 -13.84 -26.34 19.61
CA THR A 279 -14.66 -25.62 18.63
C THR A 279 -13.80 -25.13 17.46
N TYR A 280 -14.43 -24.80 16.34
CA TYR A 280 -13.84 -24.02 15.25
C TYR A 280 -14.35 -22.57 15.24
N THR A 281 -15.20 -22.18 16.19
CA THR A 281 -15.77 -20.82 16.30
C THR A 281 -14.68 -19.76 16.24
N ASP A 282 -14.88 -18.79 15.35
CA ASP A 282 -14.01 -17.65 15.25
C ASP A 282 -14.32 -16.62 16.35
N LEU A 283 -13.41 -16.50 17.31
CA LEU A 283 -13.50 -15.48 18.37
C LEU A 283 -12.68 -14.22 18.04
N ASN A 284 -11.93 -14.23 16.94
CA ASN A 284 -11.14 -13.09 16.48
C ASN A 284 -11.85 -12.35 15.33
N GLY A 285 -12.39 -13.09 14.37
CA GLY A 285 -13.05 -12.58 13.17
C GLY A 285 -12.18 -12.64 11.91
N HIS A 286 -10.85 -12.75 12.07
CA HIS A 286 -9.92 -12.77 10.94
C HIS A 286 -10.17 -13.94 9.99
N GLY A 287 -10.25 -15.17 10.49
CA GLY A 287 -10.47 -16.36 9.66
C GLY A 287 -11.81 -16.37 8.92
N THR A 288 -12.87 -15.88 9.57
CA THR A 288 -14.17 -15.70 8.91
C THR A 288 -14.10 -14.66 7.80
N HIS A 289 -13.37 -13.56 8.01
CA HIS A 289 -13.17 -12.51 7.02
C HIS A 289 -12.32 -13.00 5.83
N VAL A 290 -11.26 -13.79 6.09
CA VAL A 290 -10.46 -14.47 5.06
C VAL A 290 -11.34 -15.40 4.23
N ALA A 291 -12.13 -16.26 4.87
CA ALA A 291 -13.06 -17.15 4.17
C ALA A 291 -14.09 -16.39 3.32
N GLY A 292 -14.59 -15.25 3.82
CA GLY A 292 -15.48 -14.36 3.06
C GLY A 292 -14.81 -13.80 1.81
N SER A 293 -13.58 -13.33 1.93
CA SER A 293 -12.79 -12.75 0.82
C SER A 293 -12.47 -13.79 -0.27
N VAL A 294 -12.19 -15.03 0.15
CA VAL A 294 -11.93 -16.14 -0.78
C VAL A 294 -13.21 -16.57 -1.49
N LEU A 295 -14.27 -16.91 -0.75
CA LEU A 295 -15.41 -17.64 -1.31
C LEU A 295 -16.78 -17.29 -0.72
N GLY A 296 -16.93 -16.20 0.05
CA GLY A 296 -18.24 -15.78 0.55
C GLY A 296 -19.25 -15.61 -0.59
N SER A 297 -20.48 -16.10 -0.45
CA SER A 297 -21.45 -15.99 -1.56
C SER A 297 -21.94 -14.56 -1.77
N GLY A 298 -21.84 -13.70 -0.74
CA GLY A 298 -22.43 -12.37 -0.74
C GLY A 298 -23.93 -12.37 -0.49
N ALA A 299 -24.48 -13.47 0.06
CA ALA A 299 -25.93 -13.69 0.20
C ALA A 299 -26.63 -12.58 0.99
N ARG A 300 -25.92 -11.96 1.93
CA ARG A 300 -26.45 -10.83 2.73
C ARG A 300 -26.17 -9.45 2.13
N SER A 301 -25.69 -9.40 0.90
CA SER A 301 -25.29 -8.18 0.18
C SER A 301 -25.80 -8.13 -1.25
N GLY A 302 -26.90 -8.83 -1.55
CA GLY A 302 -27.59 -8.72 -2.85
C GLY A 302 -27.08 -9.65 -3.95
N SER A 303 -26.18 -10.60 -3.64
CA SER A 303 -25.80 -11.63 -4.61
C SER A 303 -26.97 -12.58 -4.91
N ASN A 304 -26.99 -13.19 -6.10
CA ASN A 304 -27.86 -14.31 -6.42
C ASN A 304 -27.07 -15.42 -7.13
N ALA A 305 -26.80 -16.50 -6.40
CA ALA A 305 -26.05 -17.65 -6.93
C ALA A 305 -26.82 -18.45 -8.00
N ALA A 306 -28.16 -18.42 -7.99
CA ALA A 306 -28.96 -19.13 -9.00
C ALA A 306 -28.85 -18.49 -10.39
N THR A 307 -28.44 -17.22 -10.44
CA THR A 307 -28.27 -16.45 -11.69
C THR A 307 -26.84 -15.95 -11.86
N HIS A 308 -25.87 -16.50 -11.12
CA HIS A 308 -24.46 -16.09 -11.14
C HIS A 308 -24.22 -14.57 -10.98
N SER A 309 -25.09 -13.91 -10.21
CA SER A 309 -25.06 -12.46 -10.03
C SER A 309 -24.32 -12.09 -8.74
N TYR A 310 -23.06 -11.71 -8.89
CA TYR A 310 -22.18 -11.39 -7.75
C TYR A 310 -21.65 -9.94 -7.77
N THR A 311 -21.61 -9.30 -8.94
CA THR A 311 -21.20 -7.90 -9.08
C THR A 311 -22.12 -6.99 -8.26
N GLY A 312 -21.53 -6.00 -7.58
CA GLY A 312 -22.26 -5.10 -6.68
C GLY A 312 -22.57 -5.67 -5.30
N SER A 313 -22.12 -6.90 -5.00
CA SER A 313 -22.23 -7.53 -3.68
C SER A 313 -20.86 -7.69 -3.00
N ASN A 314 -20.87 -8.12 -1.73
CA ASN A 314 -19.69 -8.51 -0.95
C ASN A 314 -19.29 -9.98 -1.19
N ALA A 315 -19.61 -10.55 -2.35
CA ALA A 315 -19.15 -11.88 -2.73
C ALA A 315 -17.61 -11.94 -2.77
N GLY A 316 -17.05 -13.06 -2.33
CA GLY A 316 -15.64 -13.38 -2.43
C GLY A 316 -15.20 -13.64 -3.87
N THR A 317 -13.92 -13.91 -4.06
CA THR A 317 -13.30 -14.11 -5.39
C THR A 317 -13.83 -15.33 -6.14
N ALA A 318 -14.09 -16.41 -5.41
CA ALA A 318 -14.61 -17.68 -5.91
C ALA A 318 -15.92 -18.05 -5.18
N PRO A 319 -17.03 -17.32 -5.42
CA PRO A 319 -18.25 -17.40 -4.60
C PRO A 319 -19.00 -18.74 -4.73
N GLU A 320 -18.63 -19.59 -5.68
CA GLU A 320 -19.20 -20.93 -5.87
C GLU A 320 -18.27 -22.07 -5.44
N ALA A 321 -17.06 -21.74 -4.95
CA ALA A 321 -16.16 -22.74 -4.40
C ALA A 321 -16.69 -23.35 -3.09
N ARG A 322 -16.16 -24.51 -2.71
CA ARG A 322 -16.46 -25.18 -1.44
C ARG A 322 -15.32 -24.98 -0.45
N LEU A 323 -15.65 -25.03 0.83
CA LEU A 323 -14.74 -24.67 1.93
C LEU A 323 -14.37 -25.89 2.77
N VAL A 324 -13.08 -26.07 3.03
CA VAL A 324 -12.57 -26.83 4.17
C VAL A 324 -11.86 -25.84 5.09
N PHE A 325 -12.09 -25.92 6.40
CA PHE A 325 -11.52 -24.95 7.33
C PHE A 325 -10.75 -25.65 8.45
N MET A 326 -9.56 -25.17 8.77
CA MET A 326 -8.78 -25.58 9.94
C MET A 326 -8.67 -24.39 10.90
N ALA A 327 -9.32 -24.47 12.06
CA ALA A 327 -9.18 -23.45 13.08
C ALA A 327 -7.86 -23.62 13.83
N LEU A 328 -6.96 -22.65 13.71
CA LEU A 328 -5.62 -22.61 14.32
C LEU A 328 -5.56 -21.69 15.55
N ASN A 329 -6.63 -20.96 15.80
CA ASN A 329 -6.88 -20.17 17.00
C ASN A 329 -8.39 -20.24 17.27
N THR A 330 -8.79 -20.28 18.54
CA THR A 330 -10.19 -20.15 18.97
C THR A 330 -10.31 -19.51 20.36
N ASP A 331 -9.38 -18.64 20.74
CA ASP A 331 -9.44 -17.85 21.99
C ASP A 331 -9.55 -16.34 21.76
N GLY A 332 -9.61 -15.89 20.51
CA GLY A 332 -9.80 -14.48 20.17
C GLY A 332 -8.53 -13.64 20.21
N SER A 333 -7.38 -14.25 20.55
CA SER A 333 -6.09 -13.56 20.41
C SER A 333 -5.75 -13.26 18.95
N GLY A 334 -4.79 -12.38 18.70
CA GLY A 334 -4.27 -12.13 17.34
C GLY A 334 -3.21 -13.15 16.87
N GLY A 335 -2.83 -14.09 17.74
CA GLY A 335 -1.85 -15.12 17.40
C GLY A 335 -2.47 -16.29 16.64
N ILE A 336 -1.62 -17.07 15.98
CA ILE A 336 -1.98 -18.38 15.44
C ILE A 336 -1.18 -19.44 16.20
N GLN A 337 -1.77 -19.98 17.26
CA GLN A 337 -1.08 -20.74 18.31
C GLN A 337 -1.17 -22.26 18.15
N CYS A 338 -2.15 -22.77 17.39
CA CYS A 338 -2.38 -24.20 17.21
C CYS A 338 -1.87 -24.71 15.86
N ILE A 339 -0.64 -24.32 15.53
CA ILE A 339 0.15 -24.90 14.44
C ILE A 339 1.24 -25.77 15.07
N ASP A 340 1.35 -27.00 14.59
CA ASP A 340 2.47 -27.88 14.92
C ASP A 340 3.39 -28.07 13.71
N VAL A 341 4.67 -28.34 13.97
CA VAL A 341 5.72 -28.54 12.94
C VAL A 341 5.62 -29.90 12.25
N ASN A 342 4.49 -30.60 12.41
CA ASN A 342 4.17 -31.82 11.66
C ASN A 342 3.31 -31.55 10.41
N GLY A 343 2.79 -30.34 10.25
CA GLY A 343 2.06 -29.92 9.04
C GLY A 343 0.67 -30.50 8.88
N ASP A 344 0.06 -31.03 9.95
CA ASP A 344 -1.25 -31.69 9.86
C ASP A 344 -2.35 -30.78 9.29
N PHE A 345 -2.27 -29.47 9.52
CA PHE A 345 -3.22 -28.51 8.96
C PHE A 345 -3.24 -28.53 7.42
N LEU A 346 -2.09 -28.71 6.75
CA LEU A 346 -2.00 -28.87 5.30
C LEU A 346 -2.62 -30.21 4.85
N ALA A 347 -2.33 -31.27 5.61
CA ALA A 347 -2.83 -32.62 5.34
C ALA A 347 -4.36 -32.72 5.45
N LYS A 348 -4.96 -32.09 6.46
CA LYS A 348 -6.43 -32.07 6.66
C LYS A 348 -7.16 -31.51 5.46
N GLY A 349 -6.72 -30.34 4.97
CA GLY A 349 -7.30 -29.73 3.78
C GLY A 349 -7.24 -30.65 2.57
N TYR A 350 -6.07 -31.24 2.33
CA TYR A 350 -5.84 -32.16 1.21
C TYR A 350 -6.72 -33.43 1.28
N GLN A 351 -6.84 -34.02 2.47
CA GLN A 351 -7.63 -35.23 2.73
C GLN A 351 -9.12 -35.03 2.50
N GLU A 352 -9.63 -33.83 2.75
CA GLU A 352 -11.01 -33.43 2.43
C GLU A 352 -11.21 -33.03 0.95
N GLY A 353 -10.20 -33.26 0.10
CA GLY A 353 -10.27 -33.02 -1.34
C GLY A 353 -9.85 -31.63 -1.79
N ALA A 354 -9.39 -30.75 -0.90
CA ALA A 354 -8.87 -29.46 -1.31
C ALA A 354 -7.58 -29.61 -2.12
N ARG A 355 -7.43 -28.77 -3.14
CA ARG A 355 -6.21 -28.65 -3.96
C ARG A 355 -5.61 -27.26 -3.93
N ILE A 356 -6.30 -26.33 -3.27
CA ILE A 356 -5.88 -24.96 -3.04
C ILE A 356 -6.01 -24.71 -1.54
N SER A 357 -5.02 -24.05 -0.95
CA SER A 357 -5.06 -23.60 0.43
C SER A 357 -4.53 -22.19 0.57
N THR A 358 -4.94 -21.49 1.62
CA THR A 358 -4.40 -20.18 1.98
C THR A 358 -4.16 -20.10 3.48
N ASN A 359 -3.05 -19.43 3.82
CA ASN A 359 -2.61 -19.16 5.19
C ASN A 359 -2.38 -17.65 5.34
N SER A 360 -3.40 -16.90 5.76
CA SER A 360 -3.36 -15.43 5.81
C SER A 360 -2.67 -14.89 7.08
N TRP A 361 -1.55 -15.51 7.47
CA TRP A 361 -0.79 -15.20 8.67
C TRP A 361 0.70 -15.43 8.45
N GLY A 362 1.52 -14.83 9.30
CA GLY A 362 2.97 -14.91 9.19
C GLY A 362 3.66 -14.31 10.41
N ALA A 363 4.97 -14.09 10.30
CA ALA A 363 5.78 -13.48 11.34
C ALA A 363 6.67 -12.38 10.74
N SER A 364 6.94 -11.33 11.52
CA SER A 364 7.81 -10.20 11.14
C SER A 364 9.29 -10.60 11.17
N THR A 365 9.69 -11.51 10.29
CA THR A 365 11.06 -12.06 10.19
C THR A 365 11.91 -11.35 9.14
N ASN A 366 11.43 -10.23 8.58
CA ASN A 366 12.09 -9.50 7.48
C ASN A 366 12.46 -10.43 6.29
N GLY A 367 11.55 -11.35 5.94
CA GLY A 367 11.75 -12.32 4.86
C GLY A 367 12.57 -13.57 5.25
N GLY A 368 12.82 -13.79 6.55
CA GLY A 368 13.57 -14.95 7.01
C GLY A 368 12.86 -16.28 6.71
N TYR A 369 13.61 -17.22 6.12
CA TYR A 369 13.16 -18.59 5.88
C TYR A 369 13.16 -19.39 7.19
N SER A 370 12.00 -19.89 7.59
CA SER A 370 11.81 -20.57 8.87
C SER A 370 11.59 -22.08 8.69
N MET A 371 11.59 -22.82 9.80
CA MET A 371 11.20 -24.23 9.78
C MET A 371 9.78 -24.43 9.21
N LEU A 372 8.86 -23.51 9.51
CA LEU A 372 7.49 -23.57 8.98
C LEU A 372 7.46 -23.29 7.47
N SER A 373 8.34 -22.42 6.97
CA SER A 373 8.55 -22.22 5.53
C SER A 373 9.02 -23.52 4.86
N SER A 374 10.05 -24.16 5.41
CA SER A 374 10.56 -25.44 4.92
C SER A 374 9.53 -26.57 4.93
N LEU A 375 8.65 -26.57 5.94
CA LEU A 375 7.59 -27.55 6.06
C LEU A 375 6.54 -27.38 4.95
N VAL A 376 6.11 -26.15 4.69
CA VAL A 376 5.15 -25.87 3.62
C VAL A 376 5.75 -26.23 2.27
N ASP A 377 7.01 -25.83 2.01
CA ASP A 377 7.74 -26.15 0.78
C ASP A 377 7.87 -27.66 0.54
N ASP A 378 8.22 -28.42 1.58
CA ASP A 378 8.34 -29.87 1.49
C ASP A 378 6.97 -30.52 1.23
N TYR A 379 5.91 -30.02 1.86
CA TYR A 379 4.55 -30.51 1.64
C TYR A 379 4.08 -30.28 0.20
N ILE A 380 4.22 -29.07 -0.34
CA ILE A 380 3.86 -28.78 -1.75
C ILE A 380 4.79 -29.51 -2.73
N TRP A 381 6.06 -29.71 -2.35
CA TRP A 381 7.00 -30.47 -3.16
C TRP A 381 6.57 -31.92 -3.32
N ARG A 382 6.04 -32.55 -2.26
CA ARG A 382 5.55 -33.92 -2.28
C ARG A 382 4.13 -34.05 -2.84
N ASN A 383 3.32 -33.01 -2.74
CA ASN A 383 1.94 -32.95 -3.24
C ASN A 383 1.85 -31.95 -4.39
N LYS A 384 2.28 -32.38 -5.58
CA LYS A 384 2.38 -31.51 -6.77
C LYS A 384 1.05 -30.92 -7.23
N ASP A 385 -0.06 -31.49 -6.79
CA ASP A 385 -1.42 -31.04 -7.06
C ASP A 385 -1.99 -30.12 -5.96
N TYR A 386 -1.19 -29.72 -4.97
CA TYR A 386 -1.61 -28.85 -3.87
C TYR A 386 -0.92 -27.49 -3.93
N LEU A 387 -1.72 -26.44 -4.15
CA LEU A 387 -1.27 -25.05 -4.17
C LEU A 387 -1.53 -24.38 -2.81
N VAL A 388 -0.51 -23.71 -2.25
CA VAL A 388 -0.65 -22.82 -1.10
C VAL A 388 -0.47 -21.39 -1.58
N LEU A 389 -1.46 -20.53 -1.31
CA LEU A 389 -1.52 -19.11 -1.68
C LEU A 389 -0.88 -18.20 -0.65
#